data_AF-A0A847TQL8-F1
#
_entry.id   AF-A0A847TQL8-F1
#
_cell.length_a   1.000
_cell.length_b   1.000
_cell.length_c   1.000
_cell.angle_alpha   90.00
_cell.angle_beta   90.00
_cell.angle_gamma   90.00
#
_symmetry.space_group_name_H-M   'P 1'
#
loop_
_entity.id
_entity.type
_entity.pdbx_description
1 polymer ?
#
loop_
_entity_poly.entity_id
_entity_poly.type
_entity_poly.pdbx_seq_one_letter_code
_entity_poly.pdbx_strand_id
1 'polypeptide(L)'
;RKRYKYNGGLNLSFANTRFGDPAVKSEFSTSKDFRVTWNHSMDSKARPGVNFGAAVNFGTSSYNRYNVYDYNTRVNNNIGSSITFSKSWIGKPYNLTMGLNHSQNLSTRDVSISFPDATFTVNTIYPFQPKEMVGKPKWYEKIGISYNGVLRNQA
;
A
#
# COMPACT_ATOMS: atom_id res chain seq x y z
N ARG A 1 -20.99 -7.38 -18.32
CA ARG A 1 -20.98 -6.28 -17.31
C ARG A 1 -20.70 -6.90 -15.92
N LYS A 2 -19.44 -6.97 -15.47
CA LYS A 2 -19.07 -7.61 -14.19
C LYS A 2 -19.06 -6.55 -13.08
N ARG A 3 -20.22 -6.26 -12.50
CA ARG A 3 -20.34 -5.36 -11.35
C ARG A 3 -19.75 -6.03 -10.09
N TYR A 4 -19.15 -5.24 -9.19
CA TYR A 4 -18.77 -5.61 -7.81
C TYR A 4 -17.57 -6.55 -7.59
N LYS A 5 -16.49 -6.44 -8.37
CA LYS A 5 -15.22 -7.14 -8.03
C LYS A 5 -14.20 -6.26 -7.32
N TYR A 6 -14.13 -5.01 -7.73
CA TYR A 6 -13.26 -3.99 -7.19
C TYR A 6 -13.86 -2.62 -7.53
N ASN A 7 -13.50 -1.62 -6.75
CA ASN A 7 -13.78 -0.22 -7.01
C ASN A 7 -12.47 0.55 -6.99
N GLY A 8 -12.28 1.48 -7.92
CA GLY A 8 -11.04 2.21 -8.00
C GLY A 8 -10.92 3.10 -9.22
N GLY A 9 -9.96 4.01 -9.17
CA GLY A 9 -9.59 4.91 -10.25
C GLY A 9 -8.08 5.04 -10.31
N LEU A 10 -7.53 5.10 -11.53
CA LEU A 10 -6.13 5.42 -11.79
C LEU A 10 -6.11 6.71 -12.59
N ASN A 11 -5.37 7.70 -12.10
CA ASN A 11 -5.12 8.94 -12.81
C ASN A 11 -3.61 9.18 -12.89
N LEU A 12 -3.18 9.48 -14.10
CA LEU A 12 -1.81 9.82 -14.43
C LEU A 12 -1.82 11.19 -15.07
N SER A 13 -1.10 12.13 -14.47
CA SER A 13 -1.00 13.51 -14.92
C SER A 13 0.45 13.83 -15.23
N PHE A 14 0.69 14.44 -16.39
CA PHE A 14 2.01 14.92 -16.82
C PHE A 14 1.90 16.35 -17.28
N ALA A 15 2.90 17.17 -16.94
CA ALA A 15 2.99 18.54 -17.35
C ALA A 15 4.43 18.94 -17.65
N ASN A 16 4.59 19.81 -18.65
CA ASN A 16 5.87 20.42 -18.99
C ASN A 16 5.70 21.93 -18.97
N THR A 17 6.12 22.55 -17.88
CA THR A 17 5.98 23.98 -17.66
C THR A 17 7.24 24.69 -18.10
N ARG A 18 7.12 25.65 -19.01
CA ARG A 18 8.22 26.49 -19.51
C ARG A 18 8.10 27.88 -18.91
N PHE A 19 9.18 28.39 -18.34
CA PHE A 19 9.28 29.73 -17.78
C PHE A 19 10.24 30.55 -18.63
N GLY A 20 9.89 31.81 -18.90
CA GLY A 20 10.73 32.72 -19.68
C GLY A 20 10.72 32.47 -21.18
N ASP A 21 11.44 33.32 -21.91
CA ASP A 21 11.60 33.22 -23.36
C ASP A 21 12.76 32.25 -23.70
N PRO A 22 12.54 31.21 -24.53
CA PRO A 22 13.60 30.35 -25.03
C PRO A 22 14.79 31.08 -25.69
N ALA A 23 14.56 32.27 -26.23
CA ALA A 23 15.58 33.12 -26.83
C ALA A 23 16.54 33.74 -25.78
N VAL A 24 16.10 33.88 -24.53
CA VAL A 24 16.89 34.45 -23.42
C VAL A 24 17.28 33.34 -22.46
N LYS A 25 18.40 32.65 -22.78
CA LYS A 25 18.85 31.44 -22.06
C LYS A 25 19.08 31.63 -20.55
N SER A 26 19.35 32.85 -20.08
CA SER A 26 19.55 33.14 -18.66
C SER A 26 18.26 33.08 -17.83
N GLU A 27 17.10 33.27 -18.47
CA GLU A 27 15.79 33.31 -17.81
C GLU A 27 14.93 32.08 -18.14
N PHE A 28 15.31 31.33 -19.18
CA PHE A 28 14.58 30.14 -19.60
C PHE A 28 14.80 28.97 -18.63
N SER A 29 13.72 28.47 -18.03
CA SER A 29 13.75 27.20 -17.30
C SER A 29 12.55 26.33 -17.66
N THR A 30 12.71 25.02 -17.49
CA THR A 30 11.65 24.04 -17.75
C THR A 30 11.48 23.13 -16.56
N SER A 31 10.23 22.89 -16.16
CA SER A 31 9.87 21.92 -15.14
C SER A 31 9.03 20.82 -15.76
N LYS A 32 9.51 19.58 -15.63
CA LYS A 32 8.79 18.37 -16.06
C LYS A 32 8.20 17.72 -14.83
N ASP A 33 6.89 17.81 -14.70
CA ASP A 33 6.17 17.36 -13.55
C ASP A 33 5.27 16.18 -13.89
N PHE A 34 5.13 15.26 -12.93
CA PHE A 34 4.18 14.17 -13.04
C PHE A 34 3.51 13.89 -11.70
N ARG A 35 2.30 13.34 -11.76
CA ARG A 35 1.58 12.82 -10.60
C ARG A 35 0.83 11.55 -10.96
N VAL A 36 0.95 10.56 -10.10
CA VAL A 36 0.19 9.32 -10.13
C VAL A 36 -0.74 9.31 -8.93
N THR A 37 -2.04 9.16 -9.17
CA THR A 37 -3.00 8.86 -8.13
C THR A 37 -3.73 7.58 -8.46
N TRP A 38 -3.77 6.65 -7.52
CA TRP A 38 -4.44 5.37 -7.70
C TRP A 38 -5.17 4.99 -6.44
N ASN A 39 -6.49 4.89 -6.53
CA ASN A 39 -7.32 4.33 -5.48
C ASN A 39 -7.84 2.97 -5.96
N HIS A 40 -7.75 1.96 -5.11
CA HIS A 40 -8.29 0.63 -5.37
C HIS A 40 -8.79 0.01 -4.06
N SER A 41 -9.95 -0.62 -4.14
CA SER A 41 -10.52 -1.40 -3.05
C SER A 41 -11.19 -2.64 -3.65
N MET A 42 -10.72 -3.81 -3.25
CA MET A 42 -11.33 -5.07 -3.64
C MET A 42 -12.56 -5.37 -2.78
N ASP A 43 -13.63 -5.90 -3.39
CA ASP A 43 -14.77 -6.40 -2.62
C ASP A 43 -14.39 -7.75 -1.98
N SER A 44 -14.50 -7.85 -0.67
CA SER A 44 -14.17 -9.06 0.09
C SER A 44 -15.07 -10.26 -0.29
N LYS A 45 -16.28 -10.02 -0.81
CA LYS A 45 -17.17 -11.06 -1.34
C LYS A 45 -16.69 -11.59 -2.69
N ALA A 46 -15.94 -10.81 -3.46
CA ALA A 46 -15.43 -11.22 -4.77
C ALA A 46 -14.30 -12.24 -4.66
N ARG A 47 -13.52 -12.19 -3.57
CA ARG A 47 -12.52 -13.21 -3.18
C ARG A 47 -12.47 -13.34 -1.65
N PRO A 48 -13.26 -14.23 -1.05
CA PRO A 48 -13.21 -14.50 0.38
C PRO A 48 -11.79 -14.86 0.84
N GLY A 49 -11.36 -14.25 1.94
CA GLY A 49 -10.01 -14.46 2.49
C GLY A 49 -8.90 -13.71 1.75
N VAL A 50 -9.20 -12.85 0.77
CA VAL A 50 -8.21 -11.96 0.14
C VAL A 50 -8.72 -10.53 0.21
N ASN A 51 -7.88 -9.61 0.68
CA ASN A 51 -8.12 -8.19 0.60
C ASN A 51 -6.95 -7.52 -0.12
N PHE A 52 -7.28 -6.55 -0.97
CA PHE A 52 -6.32 -5.71 -1.63
C PHE A 52 -6.84 -4.28 -1.68
N GLY A 53 -6.03 -3.37 -1.16
CA GLY A 53 -6.31 -1.94 -1.11
C GLY A 53 -5.11 -1.14 -1.59
N ALA A 54 -5.36 -0.08 -2.35
CA ALA A 54 -4.34 0.88 -2.73
C ALA A 54 -4.88 2.30 -2.59
N ALA A 55 -4.06 3.17 -2.02
CA ALA A 55 -4.23 4.61 -1.95
C ALA A 55 -2.88 5.24 -2.27
N VAL A 56 -2.56 5.30 -3.56
CA VAL A 56 -1.30 5.84 -4.06
C VAL A 56 -1.50 7.30 -4.44
N ASN A 57 -0.58 8.13 -3.98
CA ASN A 57 -0.40 9.50 -4.39
C ASN A 57 1.09 9.80 -4.39
N PHE A 58 1.66 9.83 -5.60
CA PHE A 58 3.10 10.01 -5.83
C PHE A 58 3.31 11.04 -6.94
N GLY A 59 4.37 11.83 -6.87
CA GLY A 59 4.64 12.83 -7.89
C GLY A 59 5.90 13.66 -7.62
N THR A 60 6.21 14.53 -8.56
CA THR A 60 7.35 15.44 -8.44
C THR A 60 7.11 16.50 -7.35
N SER A 61 8.18 16.92 -6.68
CA SER A 61 8.14 17.99 -5.65
C SER A 61 7.55 19.30 -6.18
N SER A 62 7.73 19.58 -7.47
CA SER A 62 7.26 20.79 -8.14
C SER A 62 5.82 20.70 -8.65
N TYR A 63 5.20 19.50 -8.66
CA TYR A 63 3.85 19.32 -9.23
C TYR A 63 2.82 20.23 -8.57
N ASN A 64 2.75 20.22 -7.23
CA ASN A 64 1.82 21.04 -6.46
C ASN A 64 2.10 22.54 -6.63
N ARG A 65 3.33 22.94 -6.99
CA ARG A 65 3.68 24.35 -7.14
C ARG A 65 3.18 24.93 -8.47
N TYR A 66 3.22 24.15 -9.54
CA TYR A 66 3.02 24.64 -10.90
C TYR A 66 1.74 24.14 -11.58
N ASN A 67 1.19 23.00 -11.15
CA ASN A 67 0.16 22.28 -11.91
C ASN A 67 -1.16 22.12 -11.15
N VAL A 68 -1.37 22.87 -10.06
CA VAL A 68 -2.62 22.87 -9.30
C VAL A 68 -3.14 24.30 -9.13
N TYR A 69 -4.46 24.45 -9.16
CA TYR A 69 -5.15 25.73 -9.02
C TYR A 69 -5.63 26.00 -7.59
N ASP A 70 -5.85 24.94 -6.81
CA ASP A 70 -6.31 25.03 -5.42
C ASP A 70 -5.18 25.41 -4.46
N TYR A 71 -5.45 26.37 -3.57
CA TYR A 71 -4.47 26.89 -2.60
C TYR A 71 -4.00 25.80 -1.63
N ASN A 72 -4.92 25.01 -1.07
CA ASN A 72 -4.60 24.02 -0.04
C ASN A 72 -3.65 22.94 -0.59
N THR A 73 -3.91 22.49 -1.81
CA THR A 73 -3.07 21.51 -2.51
C THR A 73 -1.71 22.11 -2.87
N ARG A 74 -1.67 23.40 -3.25
CA ARG A 74 -0.44 24.10 -3.63
C ARG A 74 0.55 24.26 -2.49
N VAL A 75 0.05 24.49 -1.28
CA VAL A 75 0.89 24.63 -0.06
C VAL A 75 1.13 23.29 0.64
N ASN A 76 0.43 22.23 0.23
CA ASN A 76 0.65 20.90 0.78
C ASN A 76 2.00 20.35 0.33
N ASN A 77 2.86 20.08 1.31
CA ASN A 77 4.18 19.52 1.09
C ASN A 77 4.27 18.02 1.39
N ASN A 78 3.20 17.36 1.81
CA ASN A 78 3.26 15.95 2.21
C ASN A 78 2.41 15.10 1.29
N ILE A 79 3.06 14.23 0.51
CA ILE A 79 2.37 13.21 -0.27
C ILE A 79 2.68 11.82 0.30
N GLY A 80 1.73 10.92 0.23
CA GLY A 80 1.89 9.58 0.77
C GLY A 80 1.17 8.55 -0.08
N SER A 81 1.69 7.34 -0.08
CA SER A 81 1.06 6.20 -0.75
C SER A 81 1.02 5.01 0.20
N SER A 82 -0.07 4.26 0.17
CA SER A 82 -0.20 3.01 0.91
C SER A 82 -0.83 1.95 0.02
N ILE A 83 -0.19 0.79 -0.09
CA ILE A 83 -0.73 -0.39 -0.75
C ILE A 83 -0.72 -1.51 0.28
N THR A 84 -1.85 -2.16 0.45
CA THR A 84 -2.02 -3.25 1.39
C THR A 84 -2.60 -4.47 0.68
N PHE A 85 -2.03 -5.61 1.02
CA PHE A 85 -2.50 -6.91 0.58
C PHE A 85 -2.61 -7.80 1.81
N SER A 86 -3.73 -8.48 1.98
CA SER A 86 -3.85 -9.50 3.01
C SER A 86 -4.53 -10.75 2.47
N LYS A 87 -4.10 -11.88 2.99
CA LYS A 87 -4.62 -13.19 2.65
C LYS A 87 -4.78 -14.04 3.91
N SER A 88 -6.01 -14.44 4.17
CA SER A 88 -6.36 -15.46 5.15
C SER A 88 -6.78 -16.72 4.39
N TRP A 89 -6.15 -17.85 4.71
CA TRP A 89 -6.50 -19.11 4.08
C TRP A 89 -7.69 -19.72 4.83
N ILE A 90 -8.88 -19.64 4.24
CA ILE A 90 -10.11 -20.15 4.86
C ILE A 90 -9.96 -21.64 5.21
N GLY A 91 -10.30 -22.01 6.44
CA GLY A 91 -10.16 -23.37 6.94
C GLY A 91 -8.72 -23.78 7.26
N LYS A 92 -7.76 -22.85 7.18
CA LYS A 92 -6.37 -23.05 7.58
C LYS A 92 -5.96 -21.95 8.57
N PRO A 93 -4.98 -22.22 9.44
CA PRO A 93 -4.53 -21.27 10.46
C PRO A 93 -3.58 -20.18 9.90
N TYR A 94 -3.47 -20.03 8.58
CA TYR A 94 -2.47 -19.16 7.98
C TYR A 94 -3.05 -17.78 7.66
N ASN A 95 -2.29 -16.73 7.97
CA ASN A 95 -2.61 -15.35 7.65
C ASN A 95 -1.34 -14.63 7.16
N LEU A 96 -1.46 -13.89 6.08
CA LEU A 96 -0.39 -13.08 5.50
C LEU A 96 -0.92 -11.67 5.32
N THR A 97 -0.18 -10.68 5.79
CA THR A 97 -0.39 -9.27 5.48
C THR A 97 0.91 -8.74 4.88
N MET A 98 0.81 -7.94 3.83
CA MET A 98 1.92 -7.27 3.18
C MET A 98 1.50 -5.83 2.88
N GLY A 99 2.43 -4.90 3.10
CA GLY A 99 2.23 -3.48 2.91
C GLY A 99 3.41 -2.86 2.19
N LEU A 100 3.11 -1.87 1.37
CA LEU A 100 4.04 -0.84 0.91
C LEU A 100 3.52 0.47 1.45
N ASN A 101 4.35 1.23 2.17
CA ASN A 101 4.04 2.61 2.48
C ASN A 101 5.13 3.52 1.92
N HIS A 102 4.72 4.70 1.50
CA HIS A 102 5.59 5.75 0.99
C HIS A 102 5.13 7.07 1.60
N SER A 103 6.09 7.88 1.99
CA SER A 103 5.89 9.25 2.47
C SER A 103 6.94 10.14 1.82
N GLN A 104 6.53 11.29 1.31
CA GLN A 104 7.44 12.25 0.69
C GLN A 104 7.10 13.66 1.13
N ASN A 105 8.15 14.40 1.50
CA ASN A 105 8.09 15.83 1.74
C ASN A 105 8.55 16.58 0.47
N LEU A 106 7.65 17.29 -0.19
CA LEU A 106 7.92 18.05 -1.41
C LEU A 106 8.84 19.25 -1.19
N SER A 107 8.91 19.78 0.03
CA SER A 107 9.77 20.93 0.36
C SER A 107 11.22 20.51 0.53
N THR A 108 11.48 19.47 1.34
CA THR A 108 12.85 18.96 1.56
C THR A 108 13.29 17.96 0.51
N ARG A 109 12.34 17.39 -0.25
CA ARG A 109 12.51 16.28 -1.20
C ARG A 109 12.89 14.97 -0.54
N ASP A 110 12.69 14.87 0.78
CA ASP A 110 12.87 13.63 1.50
C ASP A 110 11.79 12.64 1.09
N VAL A 111 12.21 11.41 0.81
CA VAL A 111 11.34 10.29 0.45
C VAL A 111 11.66 9.16 1.40
N SER A 112 10.64 8.59 2.04
CA SER A 112 10.75 7.36 2.79
C SER A 112 9.80 6.32 2.23
N ILE A 113 10.30 5.10 2.05
CA ILE A 113 9.57 3.96 1.52
C ILE A 113 9.78 2.78 2.47
N SER A 114 8.69 2.21 2.96
CA SER A 114 8.70 0.94 3.66
C SER A 114 8.16 -0.16 2.75
N PHE A 115 9.07 -1.01 2.28
CA PHE A 115 8.71 -2.21 1.52
C PHE A 115 9.84 -3.26 1.53
N PRO A 116 9.52 -4.54 1.78
CA PRO A 116 8.22 -5.03 2.26
C PRO A 116 8.01 -4.68 3.74
N ASP A 117 6.76 -4.39 4.12
CA ASP A 117 6.28 -4.58 5.50
C ASP A 117 5.30 -5.76 5.49
N ALA A 118 5.78 -6.93 5.85
CA ALA A 118 5.03 -8.17 5.78
C ALA A 118 4.97 -8.87 7.14
N THR A 119 3.80 -9.40 7.47
CA THR A 119 3.58 -10.22 8.64
C THR A 119 2.91 -11.52 8.21
N PHE A 120 3.54 -12.64 8.54
CA PHE A 120 2.97 -13.97 8.36
C PHE A 120 2.69 -14.60 9.72
N THR A 121 1.47 -15.05 9.93
CA THR A 121 1.03 -15.65 11.19
C THR A 121 0.40 -17.02 10.94
N VAL A 122 0.79 -17.99 11.75
CA VAL A 122 0.16 -19.29 11.88
C VAL A 122 -0.52 -19.34 13.24
N ASN A 123 -1.85 -19.34 13.25
CA ASN A 123 -2.66 -19.54 14.45
C ASN A 123 -2.32 -20.89 15.07
N THR A 124 -2.48 -21.00 16.39
CA THR A 124 -2.13 -22.21 17.14
C THR A 124 -2.82 -23.43 16.55
N ILE A 125 -2.01 -24.42 16.15
CA ILE A 125 -2.45 -25.75 15.77
C ILE A 125 -2.09 -26.74 16.87
N TYR A 126 -2.97 -27.71 17.12
CA TYR A 126 -2.72 -28.81 18.04
C TYR A 126 -2.50 -30.08 17.21
N PRO A 127 -1.27 -30.33 16.72
CA PRO A 127 -1.02 -31.38 15.73
C PRO A 127 -1.35 -32.79 16.23
N PHE A 128 -1.35 -33.00 17.55
CA PHE A 128 -1.66 -34.29 18.16
C PHE A 128 -3.11 -34.41 18.65
N GLN A 129 -3.90 -33.33 18.59
CA GLN A 129 -5.30 -33.37 19.00
C GLN A 129 -6.15 -34.02 17.90
N PRO A 130 -6.89 -35.11 18.19
CA PRO A 130 -7.80 -35.71 17.21
C PRO A 130 -8.96 -34.76 16.91
N LYS A 131 -9.51 -34.85 15.69
CA LYS A 131 -10.63 -34.00 15.25
C LYS A 131 -11.89 -34.20 16.10
N GLU A 132 -12.13 -35.43 16.53
CA GLU A 132 -13.20 -35.80 17.46
C GLU A 132 -12.55 -36.26 18.76
N MET A 133 -12.85 -35.56 19.86
CA MET A 133 -12.37 -35.94 21.17
C MET A 133 -13.36 -36.91 21.81
N VAL A 134 -12.91 -38.14 22.06
CA VAL A 134 -13.65 -39.14 22.83
C VAL A 134 -12.85 -39.47 24.09
N GLY A 135 -13.44 -39.25 25.26
CA GLY A 135 -12.81 -39.53 26.55
C GLY A 135 -11.93 -38.39 27.10
N LYS A 136 -11.05 -38.73 28.04
CA LYS A 136 -10.17 -37.75 28.72
C LYS A 136 -8.96 -37.41 27.82
N PRO A 137 -8.69 -36.12 27.54
CA PRO A 137 -7.56 -35.73 26.71
C PRO A 137 -6.22 -36.11 27.33
N LYS A 138 -5.32 -36.63 26.50
CA LYS A 138 -3.94 -36.89 26.90
C LYS A 138 -3.14 -35.59 26.91
N TRP A 139 -2.08 -35.53 27.71
CA TRP A 139 -1.30 -34.31 27.89
C TRP A 139 -0.68 -33.81 26.57
N TYR A 140 -0.24 -34.72 25.70
CA TYR A 140 0.40 -34.37 24.43
C TYR A 140 -0.59 -33.78 23.40
N GLU A 141 -1.88 -34.06 23.54
CA GLU A 141 -2.94 -33.51 22.68
C GLU A 141 -3.14 -32.00 22.95
N LYS A 142 -2.61 -31.51 24.07
CA LYS A 142 -2.63 -30.08 24.44
C LYS A 142 -1.40 -29.31 23.96
N ILE A 143 -0.47 -29.95 23.25
CA ILE A 143 0.70 -29.27 22.69
C ILE A 143 0.24 -28.45 21.48
N GLY A 144 0.33 -27.13 21.61
CA GLY A 144 0.02 -26.17 20.54
C GLY A 144 1.30 -25.63 19.90
N ILE A 145 1.28 -25.48 18.57
CA ILE A 145 2.35 -24.85 17.79
C ILE A 145 1.76 -23.63 17.09
N SER A 146 2.39 -22.47 17.25
CA SER A 146 2.07 -21.24 16.52
C SER A 146 3.34 -20.62 15.95
N TYR A 147 3.19 -19.73 14.98
CA TYR A 147 4.31 -19.02 14.37
C TYR A 147 3.91 -17.60 14.01
N ASN A 148 4.80 -16.64 14.25
CA ASN A 148 4.64 -15.26 13.81
C ASN A 148 5.98 -14.79 13.26
N GLY A 149 5.98 -14.40 11.99
CA GLY A 149 7.14 -13.85 11.29
C GLY A 149 6.83 -12.45 10.81
N VAL A 150 7.74 -11.51 11.08
CA VAL A 150 7.64 -10.12 10.66
C VAL A 150 8.87 -9.79 9.81
N LEU A 151 8.64 -9.22 8.64
CA LEU A 151 9.65 -8.72 7.72
C LEU A 151 9.36 -7.25 7.49
N ARG A 152 10.25 -6.36 7.94
CA ARG A 152 10.11 -4.92 7.75
C ARG A 152 11.40 -4.36 7.16
N ASN A 153 11.26 -3.65 6.05
CA ASN A 153 12.33 -2.91 5.43
C ASN A 153 11.89 -1.46 5.24
N GLN A 154 12.77 -0.52 5.58
CA GLN A 154 12.53 0.93 5.48
C GLN A 154 13.76 1.58 4.86
N ALA A 155 13.51 2.43 3.88
CA ALA A 155 14.49 3.25 3.18
C ALA A 155 14.04 4.71 3.14
#